data_AF-A0A645I4V5-F1
#
_entry.id   AF-A0A645I4V5-F1
#
_cell.length_a   1.000
_cell.length_b   1.000
_cell.length_c   1.000
_cell.angle_alpha   90.00
_cell.angle_beta   90.00
_cell.angle_gamma   90.00
#
_symmetry.space_group_name_H-M   'P 1'
#
loop_
_entity.id
_entity.type
_entity.pdbx_description
1 polymer ?
#
loop_
_entity_poly.entity_id
_entity_poly.type
_entity_poly.pdbx_seq_one_letter_code
_entity_poly.pdbx_strand_id
1 'polypeptide(L)'
;MISGAGGQLDFVDAAYNSKGGRSFICMESTFTDHDGKKYSRINPLLTVGAVVTDTRPMVQYVVTEYGIVNLKGQTTWQRAERLINIAHPDFREEMIQEAQKLKIWRNSNKR
;
A
#
# COMPACT_ATOMS: atom_id res chain seq x y z
N MET A 1 1.81 17.73 9.71
CA MET A 1 2.14 16.51 10.48
C MET A 1 0.92 16.16 11.31
N ILE A 2 0.31 14.99 11.10
CA ILE A 2 -0.91 14.56 11.81
C ILE A 2 -0.53 13.71 13.05
N SER A 3 0.53 12.92 12.94
CA SER A 3 1.19 12.18 14.03
C SER A 3 2.69 12.01 13.73
N GLY A 4 3.44 11.43 14.67
CA GLY A 4 4.83 11.00 14.47
C GLY A 4 4.96 9.52 14.14
N ALA A 5 6.15 9.08 13.72
CA ALA A 5 6.43 7.66 13.39
C ALA A 5 6.22 6.71 14.58
N GLY A 6 6.45 7.18 15.82
CA GLY A 6 6.40 6.33 17.02
C GLY A 6 7.34 5.14 16.89
N GLY A 7 6.94 3.99 17.45
CA GLY A 7 7.69 2.72 17.35
C GLY A 7 7.20 1.80 16.22
N GLN A 8 6.36 2.27 15.30
CA GLN A 8 5.76 1.40 14.27
C GLN A 8 6.84 0.70 13.44
N LEU A 9 7.82 1.46 12.98
CA LEU A 9 8.94 0.94 12.19
C LEU A 9 9.73 -0.13 12.95
N ASP A 10 9.94 0.07 14.25
CA ASP A 10 10.70 -0.84 15.11
C ASP A 10 10.01 -2.22 15.18
N PHE A 11 8.68 -2.24 15.33
CA PHE A 11 7.91 -3.49 15.36
C PHE A 11 7.80 -4.14 13.97
N VAL A 12 7.71 -3.34 12.90
CA VAL A 12 7.72 -3.85 11.53
C VAL A 12 9.03 -4.57 11.25
N ASP A 13 10.17 -3.96 11.59
CA ASP A 13 11.49 -4.55 11.38
C ASP A 13 11.74 -5.76 12.28
N ALA A 14 11.39 -5.67 13.57
CA ALA A 14 11.53 -6.78 14.50
C ALA A 14 10.70 -8.01 14.06
N ALA A 15 9.46 -7.80 13.62
CA ALA A 15 8.62 -8.88 13.11
C ALA A 15 9.15 -9.45 11.78
N TYR A 16 9.70 -8.62 10.91
CA TYR A 16 10.26 -9.06 9.63
C TYR A 16 11.46 -9.99 9.80
N ASN A 17 12.29 -9.74 10.83
CA ASN A 17 13.51 -10.49 11.15
C ASN A 17 13.29 -11.65 12.13
N SER A 18 12.16 -11.68 12.84
CA SER A 18 11.84 -12.76 13.79
C SER A 18 11.49 -14.07 13.08
N LYS A 19 11.90 -15.19 13.67
CA LYS A 19 11.58 -16.53 13.15
C LYS A 19 10.07 -16.78 13.23
N GLY A 20 9.43 -16.80 12.06
CA GLY A 20 7.97 -16.95 11.95
C GLY A 20 7.19 -15.65 12.18
N GLY A 21 7.88 -14.54 12.40
CA GLY A 21 7.29 -13.22 12.60
C GLY A 21 6.54 -12.70 11.36
N ARG A 22 5.49 -11.91 11.62
CA ARG A 22 4.65 -11.29 10.60
C ARG A 22 4.23 -9.90 11.04
N SER A 23 4.54 -8.89 10.23
CA SER A 23 4.00 -7.52 10.39
C SER A 23 2.81 -7.29 9.47
N PHE A 24 1.79 -6.58 9.98
CA PHE A 24 0.57 -6.25 9.26
C PHE A 24 0.31 -4.74 9.38
N ILE A 25 0.25 -4.06 8.23
CA ILE A 25 -0.23 -2.68 8.15
C ILE A 25 -1.71 -2.73 7.75
N CYS A 26 -2.59 -2.33 8.64
CA CYS A 26 -4.04 -2.38 8.45
C CYS A 26 -4.60 -0.97 8.29
N MET A 27 -5.40 -0.75 7.24
CA MET A 27 -6.10 0.51 7.00
C MET A 27 -7.39 0.27 6.24
N GLU A 28 -8.36 1.16 6.40
CA GLU A 28 -9.47 1.26 5.45
C GLU A 28 -8.92 1.60 4.06
N SER A 29 -9.51 1.06 3.00
CA SER A 29 -9.04 1.34 1.64
C SER A 29 -9.31 2.79 1.20
N THR A 30 -10.25 3.48 1.86
CA THR A 30 -10.65 4.86 1.56
C THR A 30 -10.76 5.72 2.81
N PHE A 31 -10.91 7.02 2.62
CA PHE A 31 -11.39 7.96 3.62
C PHE A 31 -12.31 8.99 2.96
N THR A 32 -13.17 9.63 3.73
CA THR A 32 -14.05 10.70 3.26
C THR A 32 -13.62 12.00 3.91
N ASP A 33 -13.47 13.07 3.14
CA ASP A 33 -13.16 14.41 3.68
C ASP A 33 -14.39 15.08 4.29
N HIS A 34 -14.21 16.30 4.80
CA HIS A 34 -15.30 17.08 5.39
C HIS A 34 -16.39 17.46 4.39
N ASP A 35 -16.04 17.54 3.11
CA ASP A 35 -16.96 17.88 2.01
C ASP A 35 -17.73 16.66 1.49
N GLY A 36 -17.54 15.49 2.10
CA GLY A 36 -18.20 14.24 1.72
C GLY A 36 -17.56 13.54 0.51
N LYS A 37 -16.39 14.01 0.04
CA LYS A 37 -15.70 13.40 -1.08
C LYS A 37 -14.85 12.21 -0.59
N LYS A 38 -15.01 11.08 -1.27
CA LYS A 38 -14.26 9.84 -1.02
C LYS A 38 -12.91 9.87 -1.73
N TYR A 39 -11.86 9.43 -1.05
CA TYR A 39 -10.50 9.28 -1.58
C TYR A 39 -9.93 7.92 -1.22
N SER A 40 -9.04 7.41 -2.06
CA SER A 40 -8.29 6.19 -1.78
C SER A 40 -7.11 6.44 -0.83
N ARG A 41 -6.85 5.50 0.09
CA ARG A 41 -5.62 5.48 0.91
C ARG A 41 -4.44 4.81 0.21
N ILE A 42 -4.72 3.90 -0.71
CA ILE A 42 -3.72 3.36 -1.63
C ILE A 42 -3.57 4.39 -2.75
N ASN A 43 -2.35 4.83 -3.05
CA ASN A 43 -2.10 5.85 -4.07
C ASN A 43 -0.84 5.48 -4.89
N PRO A 44 -0.76 5.88 -6.16
CA PRO A 44 0.41 5.59 -7.00
C PRO A 44 1.67 6.30 -6.49
N LEU A 45 1.50 7.50 -5.92
CA LEU A 45 2.53 8.30 -5.28
C LEU A 45 2.01 8.81 -3.94
N LEU A 46 2.92 8.99 -2.99
CA LEU A 46 2.60 9.70 -1.76
C LEU A 46 2.42 11.18 -2.06
N THR A 47 1.59 11.86 -1.26
CA THR A 47 1.44 13.32 -1.31
C THR A 47 2.80 13.98 -1.24
N VAL A 48 3.03 15.01 -2.07
CA VAL A 48 4.30 15.74 -2.09
C VAL A 48 4.61 16.27 -0.68
N GLY A 49 5.80 15.95 -0.17
CA GLY A 49 6.23 16.30 1.19
C GLY A 49 5.73 15.35 2.29
N ALA A 50 5.03 14.26 1.96
CA ALA A 50 4.69 13.23 2.92
C ALA A 50 5.95 12.57 3.51
N VAL A 51 5.92 12.35 4.82
CA VAL A 51 6.97 11.62 5.53
C VAL A 51 6.66 10.13 5.47
N VAL A 52 7.63 9.33 5.02
CA VAL A 52 7.51 7.87 4.96
C VAL A 52 7.81 7.29 6.34
N THR A 53 6.83 6.58 6.91
CA THR A 53 7.00 5.86 8.19
C THR A 53 7.66 4.49 7.96
N ASP A 54 7.03 3.63 7.16
CA ASP A 54 7.57 2.31 6.81
C ASP A 54 8.15 2.31 5.41
N THR A 55 9.44 2.01 5.30
CA THR A 55 10.11 1.98 4.01
C THR A 55 9.69 0.76 3.19
N ARG A 56 9.72 0.89 1.85
CA ARG A 56 9.33 -0.17 0.91
C ARG A 56 9.89 -1.56 1.25
N PRO A 57 11.19 -1.74 1.58
CA PRO A 57 11.75 -3.07 1.83
C PRO A 57 11.18 -3.76 3.09
N MET A 58 10.74 -2.98 4.08
CA MET A 58 10.32 -3.49 5.39
C MET A 58 8.86 -3.97 5.41
N VAL A 59 8.00 -3.42 4.55
CA VAL A 59 6.57 -3.78 4.51
C VAL A 59 6.38 -5.25 4.12
N GLN A 60 5.73 -6.01 5.00
CA GLN A 60 5.40 -7.42 4.80
C GLN A 60 3.95 -7.62 4.35
N TYR A 61 2.97 -7.48 5.25
CA TYR A 61 1.55 -7.58 4.89
C TYR A 61 0.85 -6.23 4.92
N VAL A 62 -0.03 -6.00 3.94
CA VAL A 62 -0.97 -4.87 3.91
C VAL A 62 -2.38 -5.42 3.86
N VAL A 63 -3.27 -4.85 4.68
CA VAL A 63 -4.65 -5.31 4.88
C VAL A 63 -5.61 -4.14 4.70
N THR A 64 -6.68 -4.40 3.95
CA THR A 64 -7.88 -3.55 3.86
C THR A 64 -9.13 -4.41 4.01
N GLU A 65 -10.31 -3.79 3.98
CA GLU A 65 -11.60 -4.47 3.92
C GLU A 65 -11.78 -5.35 2.65
N TYR A 66 -10.93 -5.20 1.63
CA TYR A 66 -10.94 -6.00 0.41
C TYR A 66 -9.96 -7.17 0.41
N GLY A 67 -9.18 -7.34 1.47
CA GLY A 67 -8.31 -8.49 1.66
C GLY A 67 -6.91 -8.15 2.15
N ILE A 68 -6.00 -9.11 1.97
CA ILE A 68 -4.63 -9.07 2.46
C ILE A 68 -3.64 -9.43 1.35
N VAL A 69 -2.52 -8.70 1.28
CA VAL A 69 -1.42 -9.03 0.36
C VAL A 69 -0.09 -9.05 1.07
N ASN A 70 0.77 -9.99 0.66
CA ASN A 70 2.17 -10.04 1.06
C ASN A 70 3.03 -9.32 0.01
N LEU A 71 3.80 -8.33 0.45
CA LEU A 71 4.70 -7.51 -0.38
C LEU A 71 6.18 -7.88 -0.20
N LYS A 72 6.51 -8.78 0.74
CA LYS A 72 7.86 -9.30 0.95
C LYS A 72 8.36 -10.01 -0.30
N GLY A 73 9.56 -9.65 -0.75
CA GLY A 73 10.19 -10.21 -1.95
C GLY A 73 9.51 -9.88 -3.29
N GLN A 74 8.47 -9.04 -3.30
CA GLN A 74 7.76 -8.68 -4.52
C GLN A 74 8.47 -7.57 -5.28
N THR A 75 8.52 -7.68 -6.61
CA THR A 75 9.01 -6.62 -7.50
C THR A 75 8.05 -5.42 -7.51
N THR A 76 8.49 -4.26 -8.01
CA THR A 76 7.69 -3.03 -7.99
C THR A 76 6.32 -3.21 -8.67
N TRP A 77 6.29 -3.88 -9.82
CA TRP A 77 5.04 -4.12 -10.57
C TRP A 77 4.10 -5.09 -9.83
N GLN A 78 4.64 -6.15 -9.23
CA GLN A 78 3.85 -7.10 -8.41
C GLN A 78 3.26 -6.40 -7.19
N ARG A 79 4.00 -5.49 -6.56
CA ARG A 79 3.50 -4.71 -5.43
C ARG A 79 2.35 -3.80 -5.86
N ALA A 80 2.48 -3.12 -6.99
CA ALA A 80 1.41 -2.29 -7.53
C ALA A 80 0.15 -3.12 -7.81
N GLU A 81 0.27 -4.23 -8.54
CA GLU A 81 -0.85 -5.15 -8.82
C GLU A 81 -1.53 -5.66 -7.54
N ARG A 82 -0.73 -6.11 -6.57
CA ARG A 82 -1.24 -6.61 -5.28
C ARG A 82 -1.96 -5.51 -4.48
N LEU A 83 -1.39 -4.32 -4.39
CA LEU A 83 -2.02 -3.20 -3.69
C LEU A 83 -3.33 -2.78 -4.38
N ILE A 84 -3.34 -2.67 -5.70
CA ILE A 84 -4.55 -2.35 -6.47
C ILE A 84 -5.65 -3.39 -6.22
N ASN A 85 -5.31 -4.67 -6.11
CA ASN A 85 -6.28 -5.73 -5.83
C ASN A 85 -6.98 -5.61 -4.45
N ILE A 86 -6.37 -4.92 -3.48
CA ILE A 86 -6.96 -4.64 -2.17
C ILE A 86 -7.40 -3.17 -2.02
N ALA A 87 -7.36 -2.38 -3.09
CA ALA A 87 -7.97 -1.05 -3.11
C ALA A 87 -9.49 -1.13 -3.31
N HIS A 88 -10.19 -0.05 -2.96
CA HIS A 88 -11.63 0.07 -3.22
C HIS A 88 -11.91 -0.03 -4.72
N PRO A 89 -12.92 -0.82 -5.15
CA PRO A 89 -13.23 -1.08 -6.55
C PRO A 89 -13.31 0.17 -7.43
N ASP A 90 -13.97 1.22 -6.92
CA ASP A 90 -14.11 2.52 -7.61
C ASP A 90 -12.79 3.14 -8.09
N PHE A 91 -11.65 2.88 -7.42
CA PHE A 91 -10.36 3.51 -7.74
C PHE A 91 -9.38 2.59 -8.48
N ARG A 92 -9.71 1.31 -8.68
CA ARG A 92 -8.75 0.33 -9.24
C ARG A 92 -8.32 0.65 -10.66
N GLU A 93 -9.26 1.05 -11.50
CA GLU A 93 -9.00 1.36 -12.91
C GLU A 93 -8.10 2.60 -13.05
N GLU A 94 -8.40 3.65 -12.29
CA GLU A 94 -7.56 4.86 -12.22
C GLU A 94 -6.13 4.53 -11.78
N MET A 95 -5.96 3.70 -10.74
CA MET A 95 -4.62 3.29 -10.29
C MET A 95 -3.84 2.50 -11.33
N ILE A 96 -4.51 1.65 -12.12
CA ILE A 96 -3.87 0.91 -13.21
C ILE A 96 -3.34 1.91 -14.25
N GLN A 97 -4.15 2.90 -14.62
CA GLN A 97 -3.74 3.94 -15.57
C GLN A 97 -2.56 4.75 -15.04
N GLU A 98 -2.58 5.14 -13.76
CA GLU A 98 -1.44 5.84 -13.14
C GLU A 98 -0.18 4.96 -13.07
N ALA A 99 -0.31 3.69 -12.73
CA ALA A 99 0.81 2.75 -12.72
C ALA A 99 1.41 2.56 -14.13
N GLN A 100 0.58 2.61 -15.18
CA GLN A 100 1.04 2.59 -16.58
C GLN A 100 1.82 3.86 -16.92
N LYS A 101 1.30 5.05 -16.57
CA LYS A 101 1.99 6.34 -16.77
C LYS A 101 3.36 6.36 -16.09
N LEU A 102 3.45 5.79 -14.89
CA LEU A 102 4.69 5.65 -14.11
C LEU A 102 5.62 4.54 -14.62
N LYS A 103 5.25 3.81 -15.68
CA LYS A 103 6.00 2.66 -16.22
C LYS A 103 6.25 1.54 -15.20
N ILE A 104 5.38 1.44 -14.19
CA ILE A 104 5.40 0.38 -13.17
C ILE A 104 4.55 -0.80 -13.63
N TRP A 105 3.44 -0.54 -14.33
CA TRP A 105 2.49 -1.57 -14.70
C TRP A 105 3.06 -2.56 -15.71
N ARG A 106 2.86 -3.86 -15.46
CA ARG A 106 3.13 -4.93 -16.42
C ARG A 106 1.85 -5.72 -16.64
N ASN A 107 1.46 -5.88 -17.90
CA ASN A 107 0.36 -6.77 -18.29
C ASN A 107 0.86 -8.23 -18.20
N SER A 108 1.00 -8.77 -16.99
CA SER A 108 1.64 -10.07 -16.79
C SER A 108 0.69 -11.24 -16.51
N ASN A 109 -0.64 -11.03 -16.44
CA ASN A 109 -1.62 -12.13 -16.51
C ASN A 109 -3.08 -11.70 -16.80
N LYS A 110 -3.34 -10.48 -17.31
CA LYS A 110 -4.62 -10.21 -17.98
C LYS A 110 -4.58 -10.88 -19.37
N ARG A 111 -4.84 -12.18 -19.41
CA ARG A 111 -5.47 -12.86 -20.55
C ARG A 111 -6.94 -13.04 -20.23
#